data_AF-A0A8H4V5Y9-F1
#
_entry.id   AF-A0A8H4V5Y9-F1
#
_cell.length_a   1.000
_cell.length_b   1.000
_cell.length_c   1.000
_cell.angle_alpha   90.00
_cell.angle_beta   90.00
_cell.angle_gamma   90.00
#
_symmetry.space_group_name_H-M   'P 1'
#
loop_
_entity.id
_entity.type
_entity.pdbx_description
1 polymer ?
#
loop_
_entity_poly.entity_id
_entity_poly.type
_entity_poly.pdbx_seq_one_letter_code
_entity_poly.pdbx_strand_id
1 'polypeptide(L)'
;MPKMLSSLPPLTTLAMRCWTLALTAGLAASAGTSRGPALEHSRGLVPRTEMGEAEGLVPVSINVSAHLVTTPGGEQLSQEALDGQMAIINRSFAPHNLSFVLVEAERIVDGLWGEGIDEQRMMWDSNRGDARTLNLYFVERFRHHPGEAGFAYSPRRIPRDRGAYRVDGAMVASYTVPGGPGWDAARWEGKTAVRGVGAWLGLHNPTRGGCRGGGDLVHDTPAAMQNASFGLCPAQVDSCPDQPGVDPIHNFMSSTTDACKTEFTPGQARRMHQQWQAFRAPHRAPTGPLLGPMVPVEAEGKLPHYPRPASTMAALVQCLPHEANVTRETREDRCGTDIYCYFGVWKAAGTGEAYADIIECAERRAKPPDEEAVSDTSLLSTIYL
;
A
#
# COMPACT_ATOMS: atom_id res chain seq x y z
N MET A 1 24.39 -24.78 53.42
CA MET A 1 23.03 -24.25 53.61
C MET A 1 23.03 -23.23 54.74
N PRO A 2 22.96 -21.93 54.41
CA PRO A 2 22.13 -21.00 55.19
C PRO A 2 21.47 -19.88 54.34
N LYS A 3 20.58 -19.11 55.01
CA LYS A 3 19.90 -17.82 54.66
C LYS A 3 18.57 -17.94 53.87
N MET A 4 17.39 -17.76 54.49
CA MET A 4 16.69 -16.56 55.03
C MET A 4 15.95 -15.72 53.97
N LEU A 5 14.60 -15.68 54.12
CA LEU A 5 13.60 -14.57 53.92
C LEU A 5 13.62 -13.79 52.58
N SER A 6 12.52 -13.34 51.95
CA SER A 6 11.12 -13.10 52.32
C SER A 6 10.30 -12.71 51.07
N SER A 7 9.01 -13.08 51.07
CA SER A 7 7.82 -12.45 50.47
C SER A 7 7.93 -11.41 49.33
N LEU A 8 7.25 -11.74 48.22
CA LEU A 8 6.71 -10.81 47.22
C LEU A 8 5.42 -10.11 47.72
N PRO A 9 5.17 -8.84 47.32
CA PRO A 9 3.81 -8.30 47.21
C PRO A 9 3.44 -7.96 45.73
N PRO A 10 2.13 -7.78 45.44
CA PRO A 10 1.59 -7.80 44.09
C PRO A 10 1.59 -6.42 43.40
N LEU A 11 1.58 -6.47 42.05
CA LEU A 11 1.39 -5.35 41.14
C LEU A 11 -0.04 -4.79 41.28
N THR A 12 -0.16 -3.55 41.75
CA THR A 12 -1.40 -2.77 41.73
C THR A 12 -1.57 -2.06 40.39
N THR A 13 -2.78 -2.22 39.85
CA THR A 13 -3.35 -1.60 38.65
C THR A 13 -3.41 -0.08 38.78
N LEU A 14 -2.72 0.64 37.89
CA LEU A 14 -2.88 2.09 37.74
C LEU A 14 -3.99 2.38 36.73
N ALA A 15 -5.16 2.77 37.24
CA ALA A 15 -6.29 3.22 36.45
C ALA A 15 -6.04 4.62 35.87
N MET A 16 -6.10 4.75 34.55
CA MET A 16 -6.18 6.04 33.84
C MET A 16 -7.47 6.77 34.23
N ARG A 17 -7.32 7.92 34.89
CA ARG A 17 -8.41 8.86 35.16
C ARG A 17 -8.65 9.73 33.93
N CYS A 18 -9.81 9.55 33.30
CA CYS A 18 -10.36 10.42 32.28
C CYS A 18 -10.85 11.72 32.94
N TRP A 19 -10.35 12.88 32.51
CA TRP A 19 -10.85 14.18 32.94
C TRP A 19 -12.08 14.55 32.11
N THR A 20 -13.24 14.60 32.77
CA THR A 20 -14.46 15.23 32.29
C THR A 20 -14.43 16.72 32.63
N LEU A 21 -14.51 17.58 31.63
CA LEU A 21 -14.81 19.00 31.81
C LEU A 21 -16.25 19.26 31.41
N ALA A 22 -17.09 19.49 32.43
CA ALA A 22 -18.43 20.00 32.30
C ALA A 22 -18.39 21.51 32.07
N LEU A 23 -19.08 22.01 31.05
CA LEU A 23 -19.44 23.43 30.93
C LEU A 23 -20.95 23.56 31.13
N THR A 24 -21.32 24.38 32.11
CA THR A 24 -22.68 24.71 32.50
C THR A 24 -23.29 25.72 31.53
N ALA A 25 -24.57 25.50 31.21
CA ALA A 25 -25.40 26.42 30.45
C ALA A 25 -25.87 27.59 31.33
N GLY A 26 -25.80 28.81 30.80
CA GLY A 26 -26.43 30.01 31.36
C GLY A 26 -27.07 30.82 30.24
N LEU A 27 -28.40 30.85 30.21
CA LEU A 27 -29.21 31.71 29.35
C LEU A 27 -29.23 33.14 29.89
N ALA A 28 -29.00 34.13 29.02
CA ALA A 28 -29.58 35.47 29.15
C ALA A 28 -29.75 36.09 27.76
N ALA A 29 -30.99 36.40 27.41
CA ALA A 29 -31.40 37.06 26.18
C ALA A 29 -31.23 38.58 26.28
N SER A 30 -30.77 39.23 25.21
CA SER A 30 -31.25 40.56 24.85
C SER A 30 -31.14 40.77 23.33
N ALA A 31 -32.19 41.34 22.77
CA ALA A 31 -32.38 41.58 21.35
C ALA A 31 -31.64 42.85 20.90
N GLY A 32 -31.15 42.85 19.66
CA GLY A 32 -30.53 44.01 19.03
C GLY A 32 -30.22 43.75 17.56
N THR A 33 -31.18 44.08 16.70
CA THR A 33 -31.15 44.04 15.24
C THR A 33 -30.15 45.03 14.63
N SER A 34 -29.28 44.59 13.72
CA SER A 34 -28.98 45.33 12.49
C SER A 34 -28.33 44.41 11.43
N ARG A 35 -28.76 44.58 10.19
CA ARG A 35 -28.46 43.78 8.99
C ARG A 35 -27.20 44.30 8.29
N GLY A 36 -26.36 43.39 7.79
CA GLY A 36 -25.27 43.62 6.83
C GLY A 36 -24.72 42.26 6.36
N PRO A 37 -24.34 42.08 5.08
CA PRO A 37 -24.61 40.86 4.34
C PRO A 37 -23.67 39.70 4.71
N ALA A 38 -24.25 38.51 4.81
CA ALA A 38 -23.52 37.25 4.90
C ALA A 38 -22.76 37.02 3.59
N LEU A 39 -21.44 36.86 3.69
CA LEU A 39 -20.60 36.33 2.62
C LEU A 39 -20.99 34.87 2.38
N GLU A 40 -21.82 34.70 1.36
CA GLU A 40 -22.26 33.43 0.82
C GLU A 40 -21.04 32.67 0.27
N HIS A 41 -20.53 31.72 1.06
CA HIS A 41 -19.63 30.69 0.56
C HIS A 41 -20.45 29.78 -0.36
N SER A 42 -20.59 30.20 -1.61
CA SER A 42 -21.04 29.37 -2.71
C SER A 42 -20.03 28.25 -2.89
N ARG A 43 -20.22 27.17 -2.12
CA ARG A 43 -19.72 25.85 -2.48
C ARG A 43 -20.26 25.57 -3.87
N GLY A 44 -19.39 25.67 -4.87
CA GLY A 44 -19.68 25.24 -6.23
C GLY A 44 -20.14 23.78 -6.18
N LEU A 45 -21.45 23.59 -6.11
CA LEU A 45 -22.11 22.36 -6.47
C LEU A 45 -21.80 22.17 -7.95
N VAL A 46 -20.83 21.31 -8.23
CA VAL A 46 -20.71 20.70 -9.56
C VAL A 46 -22.08 20.07 -9.84
N PRO A 47 -22.76 20.43 -10.93
CA PRO A 47 -24.03 19.80 -11.27
C PRO A 47 -23.82 18.29 -11.31
N ARG A 48 -24.68 17.54 -10.62
CA ARG A 48 -24.84 16.11 -10.85
C ARG A 48 -25.30 15.97 -12.30
N THR A 49 -24.36 15.88 -13.23
CA THR A 49 -24.63 15.29 -14.53
C THR A 49 -25.09 13.88 -14.26
N GLU A 50 -26.32 13.61 -14.69
CA GLU A 50 -26.87 12.29 -14.85
C GLU A 50 -25.77 11.37 -15.38
N MET A 51 -25.43 10.33 -14.62
CA MET A 51 -24.50 9.31 -15.09
C MET A 51 -25.18 8.63 -16.27
N GLY A 52 -24.78 9.03 -17.48
CA GLY A 52 -25.21 8.38 -18.70
C GLY A 52 -24.96 6.88 -18.57
N GLU A 53 -26.03 6.11 -18.67
CA GLU A 53 -25.94 4.70 -19.05
C GLU A 53 -25.35 4.63 -20.46
N ALA A 54 -24.39 3.70 -20.61
CA ALA A 54 -23.83 3.20 -21.87
C ALA A 54 -22.92 4.12 -22.70
N GLU A 55 -21.74 4.47 -22.17
CA GLU A 55 -20.53 4.29 -22.97
C GLU A 55 -19.88 2.95 -22.58
N GLY A 56 -19.75 2.04 -23.54
CA GLY A 56 -19.09 0.75 -23.30
C GLY A 56 -17.67 0.95 -22.79
N LEU A 57 -17.20 0.08 -21.88
CA LEU A 57 -15.82 0.13 -21.38
C LEU A 57 -14.83 0.01 -22.55
N VAL A 58 -13.98 1.02 -22.74
CA VAL A 58 -12.97 1.00 -23.82
C VAL A 58 -11.96 -0.12 -23.54
N PRO A 59 -11.67 -1.01 -24.49
CA PRO A 59 -10.67 -2.06 -24.31
C PRO A 59 -9.29 -1.52 -23.90
N VAL A 60 -8.72 -2.11 -22.86
CA VAL A 60 -7.38 -1.80 -22.36
C VAL A 60 -6.50 -3.05 -22.44
N SER A 61 -5.34 -2.90 -23.10
CA SER A 61 -4.29 -3.91 -23.17
C SER A 61 -3.12 -3.50 -22.28
N ILE A 62 -2.75 -4.37 -21.34
CA ILE A 62 -1.78 -4.11 -20.28
C ILE A 62 -0.60 -5.06 -20.49
N ASN A 63 0.60 -4.49 -20.64
CA ASN A 63 1.81 -5.30 -20.70
C ASN A 63 2.14 -5.84 -19.31
N VAL A 64 2.58 -7.10 -19.23
CA VAL A 64 2.96 -7.78 -18.00
C VAL A 64 4.43 -8.19 -18.07
N SER A 65 5.20 -7.75 -17.08
CA SER A 65 6.53 -8.27 -16.78
C SER A 65 6.41 -9.23 -15.60
N ALA A 66 6.66 -10.51 -15.83
CA ALA A 66 6.63 -11.52 -14.78
C ALA A 66 8.02 -11.65 -14.13
N HIS A 67 8.05 -11.71 -12.80
CA HIS A 67 9.27 -11.88 -12.00
C HIS A 67 9.14 -13.14 -11.15
N LEU A 68 9.91 -14.18 -11.47
CA LEU A 68 9.84 -15.51 -10.89
C LEU A 68 10.97 -15.62 -9.86
N VAL A 69 10.65 -15.45 -8.58
CA VAL A 69 11.62 -15.17 -7.52
C VAL A 69 11.71 -16.34 -6.55
N THR A 70 12.90 -16.91 -6.42
CA THR A 70 13.15 -18.05 -5.52
C THR A 70 14.39 -17.86 -4.67
N THR A 71 14.43 -18.58 -3.55
CA THR A 71 15.64 -18.76 -2.77
C THR A 71 16.67 -19.62 -3.53
N PRO A 72 17.97 -19.55 -3.19
CA PRO A 72 18.95 -20.49 -3.71
C PRO A 72 18.57 -21.95 -3.40
N GLY A 73 18.40 -22.76 -4.45
CA GLY A 73 17.95 -24.15 -4.31
C GLY A 73 16.43 -24.34 -4.25
N GLY A 74 15.66 -23.25 -4.24
CA GLY A 74 14.20 -23.27 -4.38
C GLY A 74 13.76 -23.72 -5.78
N GLU A 75 12.63 -24.40 -5.84
CA GLU A 75 12.01 -24.78 -7.11
C GLU A 75 11.38 -23.54 -7.77
N GLN A 76 11.69 -23.32 -9.05
CA GLN A 76 11.15 -22.19 -9.79
C GLN A 76 9.84 -22.54 -10.47
N LEU A 77 8.96 -21.54 -10.59
CA LEU A 77 7.74 -21.65 -11.38
C LEU A 77 8.09 -21.99 -12.85
N SER A 78 7.44 -23.03 -13.39
CA SER A 78 7.62 -23.47 -14.77
C SER A 78 6.98 -22.49 -15.75
N GLN A 79 7.41 -22.51 -17.01
CA GLN A 79 6.78 -21.70 -18.05
C GLN A 79 5.31 -22.11 -18.26
N GLU A 80 5.01 -23.41 -18.20
CA GLU A 80 3.64 -23.93 -18.32
C GLU A 80 2.72 -23.40 -17.20
N ALA A 81 3.20 -23.38 -15.95
CA ALA A 81 2.45 -22.84 -14.83
C ALA A 81 2.23 -21.32 -14.97
N LEU A 82 3.24 -20.58 -15.44
CA LEU A 82 3.13 -19.15 -15.74
C LEU A 82 2.11 -18.89 -16.85
N ASP A 83 2.17 -19.62 -17.96
CA ASP A 83 1.24 -19.47 -19.09
C ASP A 83 -0.20 -19.80 -18.66
N GLY A 84 -0.37 -20.86 -17.86
CA GLY A 84 -1.64 -21.22 -17.25
C GLY A 84 -2.19 -20.11 -16.35
N GLN A 85 -1.33 -19.49 -15.54
CA GLN A 85 -1.71 -18.36 -14.68
C GLN A 85 -2.12 -17.13 -15.49
N MET A 86 -1.40 -16.83 -16.58
CA MET A 86 -1.74 -15.73 -17.49
C MET A 86 -3.07 -15.98 -18.22
N ALA A 87 -3.38 -17.24 -18.56
CA ALA A 87 -4.66 -17.63 -19.12
C ALA A 87 -5.81 -17.45 -18.11
N ILE A 88 -5.60 -17.80 -16.83
CA ILE A 88 -6.57 -17.57 -15.74
C ILE A 88 -6.85 -16.07 -15.59
N ILE A 89 -5.80 -15.24 -15.54
CA ILE A 89 -5.93 -13.78 -15.46
C ILE A 89 -6.74 -13.26 -16.65
N ASN A 90 -6.31 -13.53 -17.88
CA ASN A 90 -7.02 -13.04 -19.06
C ASN A 90 -8.49 -13.49 -19.12
N ARG A 91 -8.79 -14.74 -18.76
CA ARG A 91 -10.17 -15.23 -18.71
C ARG A 91 -11.02 -14.47 -17.69
N SER A 92 -10.49 -14.17 -16.51
CA SER A 92 -11.23 -13.43 -15.47
C SER A 92 -11.47 -11.96 -15.80
N PHE A 93 -10.60 -11.34 -16.61
CA PHE A 93 -10.68 -9.91 -16.94
C PHE A 93 -11.27 -9.61 -18.34
N ALA A 94 -11.28 -10.59 -19.26
CA ALA A 94 -11.81 -10.40 -20.61
C ALA A 94 -13.27 -9.91 -20.66
N PRO A 95 -14.21 -10.38 -19.81
CA PRO A 95 -15.58 -9.83 -19.77
C PRO A 95 -15.66 -8.34 -19.40
N HIS A 96 -14.57 -7.77 -18.89
CA HIS A 96 -14.46 -6.40 -18.45
C HIS A 96 -13.59 -5.53 -19.37
N ASN A 97 -13.34 -6.00 -20.61
CA ASN A 97 -12.54 -5.30 -21.62
C ASN A 97 -11.11 -4.96 -21.16
N LEU A 98 -10.52 -5.86 -20.37
CA LEU A 98 -9.14 -5.78 -19.88
C LEU A 98 -8.39 -7.04 -20.34
N SER A 99 -7.22 -6.84 -20.94
CA SER A 99 -6.35 -7.91 -21.43
C SER A 99 -4.91 -7.70 -20.98
N PHE A 100 -4.20 -8.80 -20.76
CA PHE A 100 -2.87 -8.84 -20.18
C PHE A 100 -1.92 -9.60 -21.10
N VAL A 101 -0.92 -8.90 -21.62
CA VAL A 101 0.06 -9.45 -22.56
C VAL A 101 1.37 -9.66 -21.83
N LEU A 102 1.76 -10.92 -21.64
CA LEU A 102 3.08 -11.25 -21.10
C LEU A 102 4.15 -10.82 -22.11
N VAL A 103 4.97 -9.83 -21.74
CA VAL A 103 6.04 -9.31 -22.61
C VAL A 103 7.41 -9.84 -22.23
N GLU A 104 7.63 -10.16 -20.95
CA GLU A 104 8.85 -10.75 -20.45
C GLU A 104 8.61 -11.57 -19.18
N ALA A 105 9.48 -12.53 -18.95
CA ALA A 105 9.53 -13.32 -17.72
C ALA A 105 10.99 -13.44 -17.27
N GLU A 106 11.31 -12.83 -16.12
CA GLU A 106 12.63 -12.87 -15.52
C GLU A 106 12.67 -13.88 -14.37
N ARG A 107 13.78 -14.61 -14.25
CA ARG A 107 14.02 -15.56 -13.15
C ARG A 107 15.05 -14.96 -12.21
N ILE A 108 14.69 -14.80 -10.94
CA ILE A 108 15.50 -14.13 -9.94
C ILE A 108 15.78 -15.13 -8.80
N VAL A 109 17.05 -15.37 -8.51
CA VAL A 109 17.48 -16.24 -7.41
C VAL A 109 18.16 -15.40 -6.35
N ASP A 110 17.47 -15.16 -5.24
CA ASP A 110 17.96 -14.37 -4.12
C ASP A 110 17.34 -14.86 -2.80
N GLY A 111 18.18 -14.97 -1.76
CA GLY A 111 17.78 -15.58 -0.49
C GLY A 111 16.85 -14.71 0.37
N LEU A 112 16.89 -13.39 0.22
CA LEU A 112 15.99 -12.48 0.94
C LEU A 112 14.71 -12.25 0.16
N TRP A 113 14.82 -12.09 -1.16
CA TRP A 113 13.67 -11.81 -2.02
C TRP A 113 12.78 -13.05 -2.20
N GLY A 114 13.36 -14.25 -2.33
CA GLY A 114 12.58 -15.49 -2.38
C GLY A 114 11.78 -15.76 -1.10
N GLU A 115 12.27 -15.30 0.04
CA GLU A 115 11.60 -15.39 1.34
C GLU A 115 10.57 -14.26 1.59
N GLY A 116 10.45 -13.28 0.69
CA GLY A 116 9.57 -12.13 0.87
C GLY A 116 9.96 -11.27 2.07
N ILE A 117 11.26 -10.94 2.19
CA ILE A 117 11.81 -10.15 3.32
C ILE A 117 12.22 -8.73 2.89
N ASP A 118 12.56 -8.53 1.61
CA ASP A 118 13.04 -7.25 1.08
C ASP A 118 12.33 -6.90 -0.24
N GLU A 119 10.99 -6.94 -0.21
CA GLU A 119 10.15 -6.82 -1.41
C GLU A 119 10.33 -5.47 -2.10
N GLN A 120 10.45 -4.39 -1.34
CA GLN A 120 10.57 -3.05 -1.92
C GLN A 120 11.86 -2.89 -2.72
N ARG A 121 13.00 -3.42 -2.27
CA ARG A 121 14.24 -3.40 -3.07
C ARG A 121 14.17 -4.34 -4.24
N MET A 122 13.63 -5.54 -4.04
CA MET A 122 13.40 -6.47 -5.13
C MET A 122 12.62 -5.79 -6.25
N MET A 123 11.46 -5.22 -5.92
CA MET A 123 10.61 -4.52 -6.88
C MET A 123 11.37 -3.35 -7.50
N TRP A 124 12.03 -2.52 -6.70
CA TRP A 124 12.80 -1.38 -7.20
C TRP A 124 13.83 -1.74 -8.28
N ASP A 125 14.59 -2.81 -8.04
CA ASP A 125 15.70 -3.22 -8.90
C ASP A 125 15.23 -3.97 -10.16
N SER A 126 14.13 -4.73 -10.03
CA SER A 126 13.60 -5.57 -11.11
C SER A 126 12.48 -4.92 -11.92
N ASN A 127 11.82 -3.88 -11.42
CA ASN A 127 10.67 -3.26 -12.08
C ASN A 127 10.97 -2.86 -13.53
N ARG A 128 10.03 -3.15 -14.41
CA ARG A 128 10.09 -2.90 -15.85
C ARG A 128 8.98 -1.94 -16.27
N GLY A 129 9.34 -1.04 -17.19
CA GLY A 129 8.40 -0.09 -17.79
C GLY A 129 8.05 1.10 -16.90
N ASP A 130 6.78 1.49 -16.94
CA ASP A 130 6.20 2.60 -16.17
C ASP A 130 4.87 2.19 -15.54
N ALA A 131 4.07 3.15 -15.06
CA ALA A 131 2.80 2.88 -14.39
C ALA A 131 1.76 2.11 -15.24
N ARG A 132 1.98 1.97 -16.56
CA ARG A 132 1.15 1.17 -17.47
C ARG A 132 1.53 -0.31 -17.54
N THR A 133 2.74 -0.67 -17.09
CA THR A 133 3.21 -2.05 -17.10
C THR A 133 2.89 -2.69 -15.76
N LEU A 134 2.16 -3.80 -15.78
CA LEU A 134 1.97 -4.62 -14.59
C LEU A 134 3.25 -5.42 -14.35
N ASN A 135 3.94 -5.14 -13.25
CA ASN A 135 4.98 -6.03 -12.74
C ASN A 135 4.32 -7.04 -11.81
N LEU A 136 4.37 -8.32 -12.19
CA LEU A 136 3.73 -9.43 -11.46
C LEU A 136 4.81 -10.34 -10.88
N TYR A 137 4.91 -10.33 -9.56
CA TYR A 137 5.93 -11.04 -8.80
C TYR A 137 5.38 -12.36 -8.28
N PHE A 138 6.03 -13.45 -8.64
CA PHE A 138 5.80 -14.79 -8.11
C PHE A 138 6.95 -15.11 -7.16
N VAL A 139 6.73 -14.88 -5.86
CA VAL A 139 7.73 -15.16 -4.82
C VAL A 139 7.55 -16.56 -4.28
N GLU A 140 8.63 -17.20 -3.84
CA GLU A 140 8.55 -18.56 -3.30
C GLU A 140 7.66 -18.62 -2.05
N ARG A 141 7.84 -17.68 -1.11
CA ARG A 141 7.04 -17.59 0.12
C ARG A 141 7.12 -16.20 0.76
N PHE A 142 6.26 -15.96 1.76
CA PHE A 142 6.29 -14.77 2.61
C PHE A 142 6.64 -15.17 4.04
N ARG A 143 7.90 -15.00 4.45
CA ARG A 143 8.40 -15.48 5.75
C ARG A 143 7.86 -14.66 6.93
N HIS A 144 7.80 -13.34 6.78
CA HIS A 144 7.33 -12.44 7.86
C HIS A 144 5.81 -12.40 8.00
N HIS A 145 5.10 -12.83 6.95
CA HIS A 145 3.64 -12.86 6.90
C HIS A 145 3.14 -14.27 6.56
N PRO A 146 3.40 -15.27 7.43
CA PRO A 146 3.00 -16.64 7.18
C PRO A 146 1.47 -16.74 7.05
N GLY A 147 1.00 -17.12 5.87
CA GLY A 147 -0.43 -17.17 5.54
C GLY A 147 -0.92 -16.05 4.62
N GLU A 148 -0.08 -15.06 4.32
CA GLU A 148 -0.33 -14.17 3.18
C GLU A 148 -0.09 -14.93 1.87
N ALA A 149 -1.04 -14.79 0.96
CA ALA A 149 -1.00 -15.41 -0.36
C ALA A 149 -0.52 -14.41 -1.43
N GLY A 150 -0.59 -13.10 -1.14
CA GLY A 150 -0.16 -12.03 -2.02
C GLY A 150 -0.75 -10.68 -1.65
N PHE A 151 -0.18 -9.62 -2.24
CA PHE A 151 -0.62 -8.23 -2.08
C PHE A 151 -0.36 -7.43 -3.36
N ALA A 152 -0.83 -6.18 -3.41
CA ALA A 152 -0.54 -5.27 -4.51
C ALA A 152 -0.49 -3.82 -4.01
N TYR A 153 0.29 -2.99 -4.70
CA TYR A 153 0.37 -1.57 -4.38
C TYR A 153 -0.79 -0.78 -4.99
N SER A 154 -1.27 0.21 -4.23
CA SER A 154 -2.36 1.08 -4.67
C SER A 154 -1.90 2.04 -5.77
N PRO A 155 -2.65 2.16 -6.90
CA PRO A 155 -2.28 3.05 -7.99
C PRO A 155 -2.28 4.53 -7.59
N ARG A 156 -2.98 4.89 -6.49
CA ARG A 156 -3.03 6.28 -5.98
C ARG A 156 -1.67 6.85 -5.54
N ARG A 157 -0.68 5.98 -5.32
CA ARG A 157 0.69 6.38 -4.97
C ARG A 157 1.45 6.98 -6.15
N ILE A 158 1.17 6.51 -7.37
CA ILE A 158 1.87 6.90 -8.59
C ILE A 158 1.94 8.43 -8.80
N PRO A 159 0.83 9.19 -8.78
CA PRO A 159 0.92 10.64 -8.99
C PRO A 159 1.49 11.41 -7.79
N ARG A 160 1.57 10.79 -6.61
CA ARG A 160 2.00 11.45 -5.37
C ARG A 160 3.50 11.38 -5.14
N ASP A 161 4.17 10.39 -5.74
CA ASP A 161 5.59 10.17 -5.56
C ASP A 161 6.21 9.69 -6.88
N ARG A 162 7.22 10.43 -7.37
CA ARG A 162 7.87 10.15 -8.65
C ARG A 162 8.57 8.79 -8.69
N GLY A 163 8.95 8.23 -7.55
CA GLY A 163 9.56 6.91 -7.44
C GLY A 163 8.57 5.79 -7.18
N ALA A 164 7.28 6.07 -6.94
CA ALA A 164 6.31 5.04 -6.59
C ALA A 164 6.14 3.96 -7.67
N TYR A 165 6.31 4.30 -8.95
CA TYR A 165 6.22 3.32 -10.03
C TYR A 165 7.27 2.20 -9.92
N ARG A 166 8.42 2.45 -9.26
CA ARG A 166 9.49 1.45 -9.09
C ARG A 166 9.12 0.32 -8.15
N VAL A 167 8.18 0.56 -7.24
CA VAL A 167 7.65 -0.46 -6.32
C VAL A 167 6.19 -0.80 -6.65
N ASP A 168 5.69 -0.38 -7.81
CA ASP A 168 4.34 -0.69 -8.25
C ASP A 168 4.28 -2.09 -8.86
N GLY A 169 3.24 -2.83 -8.52
CA GLY A 169 3.04 -4.20 -8.97
C GLY A 169 2.09 -4.98 -8.09
N ALA A 170 1.90 -6.24 -8.45
CA ALA A 170 1.22 -7.24 -7.65
C ALA A 170 2.18 -8.39 -7.36
N MET A 171 2.09 -8.96 -6.17
CA MET A 171 2.94 -10.05 -5.71
C MET A 171 2.09 -11.18 -5.16
N VAL A 172 2.42 -12.42 -5.52
CA VAL A 172 1.75 -13.62 -5.05
C VAL A 172 2.76 -14.71 -4.73
N ALA A 173 2.42 -15.58 -3.79
CA ALA A 173 3.22 -16.76 -3.51
C ALA A 173 3.05 -17.82 -4.61
N SER A 174 4.14 -18.47 -4.97
CA SER A 174 4.19 -19.43 -6.08
C SER A 174 3.29 -20.65 -5.84
N TYR A 175 3.07 -21.05 -4.59
CA TYR A 175 2.16 -22.15 -4.23
C TYR A 175 0.69 -21.86 -4.56
N THR A 176 0.34 -20.60 -4.84
CA THR A 176 -1.04 -20.20 -5.23
C THR A 176 -1.29 -20.37 -6.74
N VAL A 177 -0.23 -20.64 -7.51
CA VAL A 177 -0.29 -20.80 -8.97
C VAL A 177 -0.50 -22.26 -9.33
N PRO A 178 -1.52 -22.59 -10.16
CA PRO A 178 -1.70 -23.95 -10.65
C PRO A 178 -0.48 -24.50 -11.39
N GLY A 179 -0.05 -25.69 -10.99
CA GLY A 179 1.18 -26.32 -11.50
C GLY A 179 2.49 -25.74 -10.93
N GLY A 180 2.41 -24.84 -9.95
CA GLY A 180 3.58 -24.24 -9.32
C GLY A 180 4.15 -25.04 -8.14
N PRO A 181 5.35 -24.65 -7.66
CA PRO A 181 5.99 -25.26 -6.48
C PRO A 181 5.10 -25.18 -5.25
N GLY A 182 4.88 -26.33 -4.59
CA GLY A 182 4.02 -26.41 -3.40
C GLY A 182 2.52 -26.21 -3.65
N TRP A 183 2.08 -26.25 -4.90
CA TRP A 183 0.67 -26.08 -5.26
C TRP A 183 -0.22 -27.20 -4.70
N ASP A 184 -1.31 -26.79 -4.04
CA ASP A 184 -2.40 -27.64 -3.60
C ASP A 184 -3.66 -27.35 -4.43
N ALA A 185 -3.98 -28.26 -5.36
CA ALA A 185 -5.12 -28.13 -6.27
C ALA A 185 -6.48 -28.06 -5.55
N ALA A 186 -6.58 -28.52 -4.29
CA ALA A 186 -7.81 -28.41 -3.51
C ALA A 186 -8.03 -27.01 -2.92
N ARG A 187 -6.99 -26.17 -2.90
CA ARG A 187 -7.02 -24.84 -2.28
C ARG A 187 -6.84 -23.70 -3.26
N TRP A 188 -6.03 -23.90 -4.30
CA TRP A 188 -5.53 -22.83 -5.14
C TRP A 188 -5.88 -23.05 -6.60
N GLU A 189 -6.59 -22.09 -7.19
CA GLU A 189 -7.02 -22.10 -8.60
C GLU A 189 -6.43 -20.90 -9.37
N GLY A 190 -5.40 -20.25 -8.82
CA GLY A 190 -4.75 -19.07 -9.41
C GLY A 190 -5.53 -17.78 -9.25
N LYS A 191 -6.54 -17.72 -8.37
CA LYS A 191 -7.39 -16.52 -8.18
C LYS A 191 -6.78 -15.52 -7.20
N THR A 192 -5.75 -15.93 -6.46
CA THR A 192 -4.89 -14.99 -5.72
C THR A 192 -4.26 -13.94 -6.64
N ALA A 193 -3.73 -14.35 -7.80
CA ALA A 193 -3.18 -13.41 -8.78
C ALA A 193 -4.27 -12.51 -9.38
N VAL A 194 -5.45 -13.06 -9.67
CA VAL A 194 -6.62 -12.27 -10.14
C VAL A 194 -6.98 -11.18 -9.13
N ARG A 195 -7.03 -11.51 -7.84
CA ARG A 195 -7.26 -10.54 -6.76
C ARG A 195 -6.15 -9.50 -6.67
N GLY A 196 -4.89 -9.90 -6.76
CA GLY A 196 -3.73 -9.00 -6.77
C GLY A 196 -3.79 -8.00 -7.93
N VAL A 197 -4.11 -8.46 -9.13
CA VAL A 197 -4.28 -7.60 -10.31
C VAL A 197 -5.50 -6.66 -10.16
N GLY A 198 -6.60 -7.13 -9.59
CA GLY A 198 -7.75 -6.28 -9.27
C GLY A 198 -7.39 -5.16 -8.28
N ALA A 199 -6.61 -5.48 -7.24
CA ALA A 199 -6.09 -4.50 -6.29
C ALA A 199 -5.10 -3.51 -6.94
N TRP A 200 -4.23 -3.98 -7.84
CA TRP A 200 -3.34 -3.12 -8.65
C TRP A 200 -4.15 -2.18 -9.57
N LEU A 201 -5.30 -2.62 -10.07
CA LEU A 201 -6.29 -1.77 -10.76
C LEU A 201 -7.17 -0.94 -9.82
N GLY A 202 -6.85 -0.90 -8.52
CA GLY A 202 -7.45 -0.02 -7.52
C GLY A 202 -8.79 -0.48 -6.96
N LEU A 203 -9.14 -1.76 -7.09
CA LEU A 203 -10.23 -2.37 -6.34
C LEU A 203 -9.85 -2.55 -4.87
N HIS A 204 -10.87 -2.52 -4.00
CA HIS A 204 -10.73 -2.78 -2.58
C HIS A 204 -11.46 -4.08 -2.22
N ASN A 205 -11.17 -4.64 -1.05
CA ASN A 205 -11.96 -5.75 -0.53
C ASN A 205 -13.40 -5.26 -0.30
N PRO A 206 -14.44 -6.02 -0.70
CA PRO A 206 -15.84 -5.63 -0.51
C PRO A 206 -16.21 -5.39 0.97
N THR A 207 -15.45 -6.02 1.87
CA THR A 207 -15.57 -5.92 3.32
C THR A 207 -14.98 -4.63 3.89
N ARG A 208 -14.39 -3.76 3.06
CA ARG A 208 -13.79 -2.49 3.50
C ARG A 208 -14.86 -1.60 4.13
N GLY A 209 -14.64 -1.23 5.39
CA GLY A 209 -15.57 -0.39 6.15
C GLY A 209 -16.72 -1.15 6.81
N GLY A 210 -16.87 -2.46 6.57
CA GLY A 210 -17.95 -3.27 7.14
C GLY A 210 -19.34 -2.73 6.81
N CYS A 211 -20.33 -3.08 7.64
CA CYS A 211 -21.73 -2.70 7.41
C CYS A 211 -22.06 -1.20 7.56
N ARG A 212 -21.12 -0.38 8.03
CA ARG A 212 -21.37 1.04 8.38
C ARG A 212 -20.36 2.03 7.80
N GLY A 213 -19.29 1.54 7.17
CA GLY A 213 -18.21 2.38 6.63
C GLY A 213 -18.45 2.82 5.19
N GLY A 214 -17.48 3.51 4.60
CA GLY A 214 -17.54 4.02 3.23
C GLY A 214 -17.44 2.98 2.11
N GLY A 215 -17.49 1.69 2.44
CA GLY A 215 -17.42 0.58 1.49
C GLY A 215 -16.07 0.45 0.77
N ASP A 216 -16.09 -0.35 -0.29
CA ASP A 216 -14.98 -0.59 -1.20
C ASP A 216 -14.92 0.43 -2.36
N LEU A 217 -15.75 1.49 -2.28
CA LEU A 217 -15.92 2.54 -3.29
C LEU A 217 -16.46 2.02 -4.63
N VAL A 218 -17.22 0.92 -4.58
CA VAL A 218 -18.05 0.41 -5.67
C VAL A 218 -19.49 0.30 -5.14
N HIS A 219 -20.47 0.75 -5.93
CA HIS A 219 -21.85 0.84 -5.45
C HIS A 219 -22.61 -0.49 -5.54
N ASP A 220 -22.27 -1.34 -6.52
CA ASP A 220 -22.96 -2.61 -6.75
C ASP A 220 -22.31 -3.81 -6.04
N THR A 221 -21.39 -3.53 -5.12
CA THR A 221 -20.80 -4.50 -4.19
C THR A 221 -21.48 -4.33 -2.83
N PRO A 222 -22.27 -5.33 -2.38
CA PRO A 222 -22.91 -5.28 -1.06
C PRO A 222 -21.90 -5.14 0.07
N ALA A 223 -22.28 -4.41 1.12
CA ALA A 223 -21.47 -4.29 2.32
C ALA A 223 -21.40 -5.64 3.05
N ALA A 224 -20.22 -5.99 3.54
CA ALA A 224 -20.00 -7.27 4.24
C ALA A 224 -18.98 -7.13 5.38
N MET A 225 -19.05 -8.02 6.36
CA MET A 225 -18.06 -8.11 7.44
C MET A 225 -16.86 -8.96 7.02
N GLN A 226 -15.66 -8.48 7.30
CA GLN A 226 -14.38 -9.13 6.90
C GLN A 226 -14.28 -10.62 7.24
N ASN A 227 -14.82 -11.03 8.40
CA ASN A 227 -14.62 -12.38 8.93
C ASN A 227 -15.80 -13.34 8.64
N ALA A 228 -16.87 -12.87 8.01
CA ALA A 228 -18.11 -13.65 7.89
C ALA A 228 -17.98 -14.88 6.98
N SER A 229 -17.10 -14.82 5.97
CA SER A 229 -16.84 -15.92 5.03
C SER A 229 -15.34 -16.17 4.79
N PHE A 230 -14.48 -15.77 5.74
CA PHE A 230 -13.03 -15.87 5.56
C PHE A 230 -12.58 -17.33 5.41
N GLY A 231 -11.91 -17.65 4.31
CA GLY A 231 -11.38 -18.99 4.04
C GLY A 231 -12.46 -20.07 3.84
N LEU A 232 -13.71 -19.69 3.61
CA LEU A 232 -14.85 -20.58 3.44
C LEU A 232 -15.53 -20.37 2.09
N CYS A 233 -16.40 -21.31 1.70
CA CYS A 233 -17.35 -21.13 0.61
C CYS A 233 -18.76 -21.58 1.05
N PRO A 234 -19.42 -20.81 1.92
CA PRO A 234 -20.81 -21.07 2.31
C PRO A 234 -21.75 -20.86 1.12
N ALA A 235 -22.96 -21.45 1.17
CA ALA A 235 -23.94 -21.27 0.10
C ALA A 235 -24.48 -19.83 0.03
N GLN A 236 -24.63 -19.17 1.18
CA GLN A 236 -25.05 -17.77 1.30
C GLN A 236 -24.66 -17.26 2.68
N VAL A 237 -24.30 -15.97 2.77
CA VAL A 237 -24.08 -15.24 4.01
C VAL A 237 -24.65 -13.84 3.88
N ASP A 238 -25.30 -13.35 4.92
CA ASP A 238 -25.70 -11.96 5.04
C ASP A 238 -25.25 -11.47 6.42
N SER A 239 -24.10 -10.82 6.45
CA SER A 239 -23.50 -10.26 7.66
C SER A 239 -23.94 -8.84 7.94
N CYS A 240 -24.63 -8.20 6.99
CA CYS A 240 -25.11 -6.82 7.05
C CYS A 240 -26.60 -6.75 6.68
N PRO A 241 -27.50 -7.36 7.48
CA PRO A 241 -28.91 -7.52 7.11
C PRO A 241 -29.69 -6.19 7.04
N ASP A 242 -29.16 -5.13 7.65
CA ASP A 242 -29.71 -3.78 7.56
C ASP A 242 -29.24 -3.02 6.30
N GLN A 243 -28.40 -3.64 5.46
CA GLN A 243 -27.89 -3.10 4.19
C GLN A 243 -28.44 -3.90 3.00
N PRO A 244 -28.53 -3.29 1.80
CA PRO A 244 -28.96 -4.01 0.61
C PRO A 244 -27.97 -5.10 0.17
N GLY A 245 -28.49 -6.27 -0.20
CA GLY A 245 -27.74 -7.37 -0.79
C GLY A 245 -27.30 -8.44 0.22
N VAL A 246 -26.52 -9.41 -0.27
CA VAL A 246 -25.88 -10.46 0.55
C VAL A 246 -24.36 -10.34 0.42
N ASP A 247 -23.61 -10.92 1.35
CA ASP A 247 -22.15 -10.89 1.31
C ASP A 247 -21.65 -11.36 -0.07
N PRO A 248 -20.74 -10.63 -0.73
CA PRO A 248 -20.28 -10.96 -2.08
C PRO A 248 -19.24 -12.09 -2.07
N ILE A 249 -19.64 -13.27 -1.59
CA ILE A 249 -18.78 -14.45 -1.36
C ILE A 249 -18.11 -14.98 -2.63
N HIS A 250 -18.71 -14.75 -3.79
CA HIS A 250 -18.20 -15.16 -5.10
C HIS A 250 -17.32 -14.10 -5.78
N ASN A 251 -17.13 -12.94 -5.16
CA ASN A 251 -16.32 -11.87 -5.74
C ASN A 251 -14.82 -12.19 -5.67
N PHE A 252 -14.06 -11.94 -6.74
CA PHE A 252 -12.60 -12.15 -6.73
C PHE A 252 -11.86 -11.34 -5.65
N MET A 253 -12.42 -10.21 -5.21
CA MET A 253 -11.84 -9.38 -4.15
C MET A 253 -12.22 -9.83 -2.72
N SER A 254 -13.07 -10.86 -2.59
CA SER A 254 -13.45 -11.42 -1.29
C SER A 254 -12.35 -12.30 -0.69
N SER A 255 -12.48 -12.54 0.62
CA SER A 255 -11.53 -13.38 1.39
C SER A 255 -11.99 -14.83 1.53
N THR A 256 -12.86 -15.29 0.64
CA THR A 256 -13.30 -16.69 0.50
C THR A 256 -12.20 -17.56 -0.13
N THR A 257 -12.41 -18.86 -0.17
CA THR A 257 -11.51 -19.79 -0.90
C THR A 257 -11.49 -19.49 -2.39
N ASP A 258 -10.44 -19.92 -3.09
CA ASP A 258 -10.38 -19.75 -4.55
C ASP A 258 -11.57 -20.43 -5.25
N ALA A 259 -11.93 -21.66 -4.88
CA ALA A 259 -13.10 -22.35 -5.44
C ALA A 259 -14.39 -21.51 -5.39
N CYS A 260 -14.54 -20.63 -4.39
CA CYS A 260 -15.72 -19.78 -4.27
C CYS A 260 -15.75 -18.59 -5.23
N LYS A 261 -14.58 -18.07 -5.62
CA LYS A 261 -14.48 -16.82 -6.38
C LYS A 261 -14.73 -17.05 -7.87
N THR A 262 -15.63 -16.29 -8.48
CA THR A 262 -16.01 -16.47 -9.90
C THR A 262 -16.13 -15.17 -10.67
N GLU A 263 -16.25 -14.01 -10.02
CA GLU A 263 -16.67 -12.79 -10.72
C GLU A 263 -16.11 -11.46 -10.17
N PHE A 264 -16.10 -10.45 -11.04
CA PHE A 264 -16.15 -9.04 -10.65
C PHE A 264 -17.52 -8.46 -11.00
N THR A 265 -17.95 -7.41 -10.29
CA THR A 265 -19.19 -6.70 -10.62
C THR A 265 -18.99 -5.72 -11.79
N PRO A 266 -20.07 -5.31 -12.48
CA PRO A 266 -20.00 -4.23 -13.48
C PRO A 266 -19.42 -2.92 -12.92
N GLY A 267 -19.70 -2.59 -11.66
CA GLY A 267 -19.16 -1.42 -10.98
C GLY A 267 -17.68 -1.54 -10.68
N GLN A 268 -17.19 -2.73 -10.31
CA GLN A 268 -15.76 -3.00 -10.20
C GLN A 268 -15.07 -2.83 -11.57
N ALA A 269 -15.68 -3.31 -12.65
CA ALA A 269 -15.17 -3.09 -14.01
C ALA A 269 -15.04 -1.58 -14.33
N ARG A 270 -16.11 -0.79 -14.13
CA ARG A 270 -16.05 0.67 -14.30
C ARG A 270 -14.96 1.31 -13.45
N ARG A 271 -14.83 0.90 -12.19
CA ARG A 271 -13.80 1.40 -11.29
C ARG A 271 -12.39 1.11 -11.81
N MET A 272 -12.10 -0.12 -12.25
CA MET A 272 -10.79 -0.47 -12.79
C MET A 272 -10.39 0.42 -13.97
N HIS A 273 -11.34 0.68 -14.89
CA HIS A 273 -11.12 1.59 -16.02
C HIS A 273 -10.86 3.04 -15.56
N GLN A 274 -11.63 3.54 -14.59
CA GLN A 274 -11.41 4.87 -14.01
C GLN A 274 -10.04 4.98 -13.32
N GLN A 275 -9.63 3.97 -12.55
CA GLN A 275 -8.32 3.96 -11.90
C GLN A 275 -7.19 3.87 -12.92
N TRP A 276 -7.35 3.08 -13.98
CA TRP A 276 -6.41 3.02 -15.09
C TRP A 276 -6.21 4.39 -15.73
N GLN A 277 -7.30 5.08 -16.09
CA GLN A 277 -7.26 6.40 -16.72
C GLN A 277 -6.68 7.48 -15.80
N ALA A 278 -6.97 7.43 -14.50
CA ALA A 278 -6.50 8.45 -13.56
C ALA A 278 -5.03 8.27 -13.14
N PHE A 279 -4.59 7.03 -12.95
CA PHE A 279 -3.35 6.73 -12.22
C PHE A 279 -2.32 5.92 -12.99
N ARG A 280 -2.68 5.35 -14.15
CA ARG A 280 -1.78 4.48 -14.93
C ARG A 280 -1.51 5.03 -16.32
N ALA A 281 -2.54 5.14 -17.15
CA ALA A 281 -2.43 5.55 -18.55
C ALA A 281 -1.63 6.86 -18.80
N PRO A 282 -1.82 7.95 -18.02
CA PRO A 282 -1.12 9.21 -18.27
C PRO A 282 0.26 9.28 -17.62
N HIS A 283 0.61 8.37 -16.71
CA HIS A 283 1.85 8.45 -15.93
C HIS A 283 2.96 7.65 -16.60
N ARG A 284 4.06 8.34 -16.91
CA ARG A 284 5.28 7.75 -17.50
C ARG A 284 6.38 7.71 -16.44
N ALA A 285 7.37 6.85 -16.66
CA ALA A 285 8.57 6.86 -15.85
C ALA A 285 9.21 8.26 -15.93
N PRO A 286 9.53 8.90 -14.78
CA PRO A 286 10.17 10.21 -14.79
C PRO A 286 11.53 10.16 -15.48
N THR A 287 11.86 11.25 -16.17
CA THR A 287 13.21 11.49 -16.66
C THR A 287 14.09 12.12 -15.56
N GLY A 288 15.31 11.61 -15.40
CA GLY A 288 16.28 12.13 -14.44
C GLY A 288 16.33 11.36 -13.11
N PRO A 289 17.23 11.75 -12.19
CA PRO A 289 17.40 11.06 -10.91
C PRO A 289 16.18 11.25 -10.00
N LEU A 290 15.78 10.18 -9.30
CA LEU A 290 14.71 10.24 -8.29
C LEU A 290 15.18 10.90 -6.98
N LEU A 291 16.48 10.81 -6.69
CA LEU A 291 17.16 11.49 -5.59
C LEU A 291 18.23 12.45 -6.15
N GLY A 292 17.81 13.66 -6.48
CA GLY A 292 18.72 14.76 -6.84
C GLY A 292 19.22 15.51 -5.60
N PRO A 293 20.34 16.26 -5.72
CA PRO A 293 20.80 17.13 -4.65
C PRO A 293 19.76 18.22 -4.37
N MET A 294 19.53 18.49 -3.09
CA MET A 294 18.55 19.47 -2.61
C MET A 294 19.22 20.77 -2.18
N VAL A 295 18.45 21.86 -2.24
CA VAL A 295 18.89 23.15 -1.71
C VAL A 295 18.70 23.13 -0.19
N PRO A 296 19.76 23.38 0.60
CA PRO A 296 19.64 23.38 2.05
C PRO A 296 18.98 24.66 2.57
N VAL A 297 18.36 24.55 3.73
CA VAL A 297 18.10 25.65 4.63
C VAL A 297 19.35 25.86 5.48
N GLU A 298 19.85 27.10 5.50
CA GLU A 298 21.03 27.47 6.27
C GLU A 298 20.66 28.35 7.47
N ALA A 299 21.44 28.26 8.54
CA ALA A 299 21.34 29.12 9.71
C ALA A 299 22.72 29.30 10.32
N GLU A 300 22.99 30.49 10.87
CA GLU A 300 24.29 30.80 11.46
C GLU A 300 24.61 29.85 12.63
N GLY A 301 25.83 29.28 12.64
CA GLY A 301 26.28 28.35 13.66
C GLY A 301 25.61 26.97 13.62
N LYS A 302 24.85 26.65 12.56
CA LYS A 302 24.20 25.35 12.36
C LYS A 302 24.69 24.66 11.08
N LEU A 303 24.62 23.33 11.07
CA LEU A 303 24.76 22.54 9.83
C LEU A 303 23.56 22.78 8.90
N PRO A 304 23.70 22.62 7.58
CA PRO A 304 22.58 22.74 6.66
C PRO A 304 21.49 21.71 6.97
N HIS A 305 20.22 22.12 6.84
CA HIS A 305 19.08 21.21 6.84
C HIS A 305 18.58 21.01 5.42
N TYR A 306 18.54 19.77 4.96
CA TYR A 306 18.02 19.42 3.65
C TYR A 306 16.55 18.97 3.78
N PRO A 307 15.64 19.56 3.00
CA PRO A 307 14.22 19.24 3.07
C PRO A 307 13.94 17.80 2.65
N ARG A 308 12.66 17.40 2.72
CA ARG A 308 12.23 16.07 2.25
C ARG A 308 12.53 15.89 0.75
N PRO A 309 13.09 14.74 0.34
CA PRO A 309 13.34 14.44 -1.06
C PRO A 309 12.06 14.40 -1.89
N ALA A 310 12.19 14.76 -3.17
CA ALA A 310 11.07 14.78 -4.12
C ALA A 310 10.42 13.40 -4.34
N SER A 311 11.12 12.32 -3.99
CA SER A 311 10.57 10.97 -3.91
C SER A 311 10.91 10.38 -2.56
N THR A 312 9.92 10.32 -1.68
CA THR A 312 10.04 9.65 -0.38
C THR A 312 10.31 8.17 -0.60
N MET A 313 9.63 7.54 -1.57
CA MET A 313 9.82 6.12 -1.90
C MET A 313 11.26 5.82 -2.33
N ALA A 314 11.86 6.66 -3.17
CA ALA A 314 13.26 6.51 -3.54
C ALA A 314 14.18 6.60 -2.32
N ALA A 315 13.90 7.54 -1.41
CA ALA A 315 14.70 7.69 -0.21
C ALA A 315 14.52 6.51 0.75
N LEU A 316 13.31 5.99 0.92
CA LEU A 316 13.04 4.77 1.71
C LEU A 316 13.88 3.61 1.18
N VAL A 317 13.84 3.34 -0.12
CA VAL A 317 14.54 2.19 -0.70
C VAL A 317 16.06 2.39 -0.77
N GLN A 318 16.54 3.62 -1.01
CA GLN A 318 17.98 3.84 -1.26
C GLN A 318 18.75 4.27 0.00
N CYS A 319 18.13 5.05 0.89
CA CYS A 319 18.80 5.66 2.04
C CYS A 319 18.65 4.86 3.33
N LEU A 320 17.55 4.14 3.54
CA LEU A 320 17.38 3.39 4.79
C LEU A 320 18.25 2.13 4.74
N PRO A 321 18.83 1.72 5.88
CA PRO A 321 19.35 0.37 6.02
C PRO A 321 18.19 -0.62 5.90
N HIS A 322 18.29 -1.55 4.96
CA HIS A 322 17.30 -2.63 4.80
C HIS A 322 17.77 -3.93 5.49
N GLU A 323 17.07 -5.04 5.27
CA GLU A 323 17.30 -6.36 5.88
C GLU A 323 18.71 -6.93 5.64
N ALA A 324 19.41 -6.49 4.58
CA ALA A 324 20.83 -6.79 4.37
C ALA A 324 21.80 -5.86 5.14
N ASN A 325 21.27 -4.93 5.94
CA ASN A 325 21.96 -3.80 6.56
C ASN A 325 22.78 -2.95 5.57
N VAL A 326 22.31 -2.87 4.32
CA VAL A 326 22.95 -2.11 3.24
C VAL A 326 22.22 -0.79 3.05
N THR A 327 22.98 0.32 3.08
CA THR A 327 22.54 1.64 2.64
C THR A 327 23.23 1.98 1.32
N ARG A 328 22.46 2.34 0.28
CA ARG A 328 22.98 2.57 -1.08
C ARG A 328 23.30 4.04 -1.36
N GLU A 329 22.50 4.94 -0.80
CA GLU A 329 22.73 6.38 -0.84
C GLU A 329 22.85 6.89 0.59
N THR A 330 23.96 7.52 0.90
CA THR A 330 24.26 7.97 2.27
C THR A 330 24.33 9.48 2.39
N ARG A 331 24.30 10.21 1.26
CA ARG A 331 24.46 11.66 1.31
C ARG A 331 23.19 12.34 1.78
N GLU A 332 23.34 13.20 2.78
CA GLU A 332 22.24 13.95 3.37
C GLU A 332 21.54 14.87 2.36
N ASP A 333 22.30 15.48 1.45
CA ASP A 333 21.76 16.37 0.40
C ASP A 333 20.82 15.66 -0.60
N ARG A 334 20.75 14.33 -0.54
CA ARG A 334 19.87 13.48 -1.36
C ARG A 334 18.81 12.75 -0.54
N CYS A 335 19.18 12.29 0.65
CA CYS A 335 18.26 11.57 1.54
C CYS A 335 17.34 12.51 2.31
N GLY A 336 17.73 13.77 2.49
CA GLY A 336 17.07 14.73 3.37
C GLY A 336 17.49 14.52 4.83
N THR A 337 17.47 15.60 5.60
CA THR A 337 17.91 15.61 6.99
C THR A 337 17.09 14.66 7.86
N ASP A 338 15.77 14.65 7.71
CA ASP A 338 14.89 13.81 8.53
C ASP A 338 15.27 12.34 8.42
N ILE A 339 15.42 11.86 7.18
CA ILE A 339 15.79 10.47 6.94
C ILE A 339 17.21 10.20 7.42
N TYR A 340 18.14 11.13 7.11
CA TYR A 340 19.54 11.00 7.45
C TYR A 340 19.76 10.84 8.96
N CYS A 341 19.09 11.68 9.76
CA CYS A 341 19.17 11.67 11.21
C CYS A 341 18.33 10.57 11.86
N TYR A 342 17.03 10.47 11.52
CA TYR A 342 16.09 9.59 12.20
C TYR A 342 16.41 8.12 11.99
N PHE A 343 16.80 7.74 10.76
CA PHE A 343 17.16 6.37 10.43
C PHE A 343 18.66 6.09 10.55
N GLY A 344 19.44 7.05 11.04
CA GLY A 344 20.86 6.86 11.32
C GLY A 344 21.73 6.61 10.08
N VAL A 345 21.33 7.14 8.92
CA VAL A 345 22.09 7.03 7.64
C VAL A 345 23.52 7.55 7.81
N TRP A 346 23.71 8.57 8.65
CA TRP A 346 25.03 9.12 9.00
C TRP A 346 26.04 8.06 9.47
N LYS A 347 25.57 6.99 10.12
CA LYS A 347 26.43 5.88 10.58
C LYS A 347 27.10 5.16 9.40
N ALA A 348 26.42 5.08 8.26
CA ALA A 348 26.94 4.47 7.04
C ALA A 348 27.63 5.49 6.11
N ALA A 349 27.46 6.79 6.34
CA ALA A 349 27.94 7.84 5.44
C ALA A 349 29.46 8.04 5.49
N GLY A 350 30.14 7.61 6.55
CA GLY A 350 31.60 7.73 6.67
C GLY A 350 32.10 9.17 6.75
N THR A 351 31.22 10.13 7.09
CA THR A 351 31.54 11.57 7.21
C THR A 351 32.39 11.89 8.45
N GLY A 352 32.60 10.92 9.34
CA GLY A 352 33.23 11.14 10.66
C GLY A 352 32.29 11.81 11.66
N GLU A 353 31.05 12.10 11.27
CA GLU A 353 30.02 12.59 12.17
C GLU A 353 29.58 11.49 13.12
N ALA A 354 29.50 11.83 14.41
CA ALA A 354 28.97 10.96 15.45
C ALA A 354 28.03 11.78 16.32
N TYR A 355 26.82 11.25 16.49
CA TYR A 355 25.78 11.83 17.34
C TYR A 355 25.38 10.78 18.38
N ALA A 356 25.07 11.21 19.60
CA ALA A 356 24.61 10.36 20.68
C ALA A 356 23.26 9.71 20.34
N ASP A 357 22.37 10.48 19.70
CA ASP A 357 21.05 10.03 19.27
C ASP A 357 20.53 10.83 18.06
N ILE A 358 19.29 10.51 17.68
CA ILE A 358 18.59 11.15 16.56
C ILE A 358 18.28 12.63 16.82
N ILE A 359 18.11 13.02 18.09
CA ILE A 359 17.75 14.39 18.50
C ILE A 359 18.96 15.28 18.34
N GLU A 360 20.13 14.85 18.81
CA GLU A 360 21.38 15.59 18.64
C GLU A 360 21.70 15.81 17.16
N CYS A 361 21.47 14.80 16.31
CA CYS A 361 21.64 14.93 14.88
C CYS A 361 20.75 16.05 14.31
N ALA A 362 19.46 16.06 14.65
CA ALA A 362 18.52 17.07 14.17
C ALA A 362 18.83 18.48 14.74
N GLU A 363 19.15 18.59 16.02
CA GLU A 363 19.39 19.88 16.69
C GLU A 363 20.64 20.61 16.21
N ARG A 364 21.64 19.90 15.69
CA ARG A 364 22.85 20.49 15.10
C ARG A 364 22.60 21.17 13.76
N ARG A 365 21.44 20.96 13.14
CA ARG A 365 21.09 21.51 11.82
C ARG A 365 20.20 22.75 11.92
N ALA A 366 20.11 23.49 10.82
CA ALA A 366 19.19 24.60 10.69
C ALA A 366 17.74 24.10 10.87
N LYS A 367 16.86 24.97 11.37
CA LYS A 367 15.44 24.65 11.45
C LYS A 367 14.72 25.26 10.24
N PRO A 368 13.91 24.49 9.50
CA PRO A 368 13.10 25.06 8.44
C PRO A 368 12.10 26.08 9.04
N PRO A 369 11.76 27.15 8.29
CA PRO A 369 10.92 28.24 8.80
C PRO A 369 9.47 27.84 9.16
N ASP A 370 8.96 26.71 8.64
CA ASP A 370 7.54 26.32 8.69
C ASP A 370 7.24 25.02 9.48
N GLU A 371 8.08 24.60 10.43
CA GLU A 371 7.76 23.41 11.24
C GLU A 371 6.66 23.70 12.29
N GLU A 372 5.40 23.57 11.88
CA GLU A 372 4.50 22.74 12.68
C GLU A 372 5.21 21.40 12.86
N ALA A 373 5.63 21.10 14.09
CA ALA A 373 6.22 19.84 14.47
C ALA A 373 5.48 18.70 13.76
N VAL A 374 6.12 18.12 12.74
CA VAL A 374 5.56 17.00 11.99
C VAL A 374 5.45 15.88 13.00
N SER A 375 4.25 15.65 13.51
CA SER A 375 4.00 14.54 14.41
C SER A 375 4.51 13.26 13.73
N ASP A 376 5.20 12.43 14.50
CA ASP A 376 5.79 11.11 14.19
C ASP A 376 4.99 10.24 13.19
N THR A 377 3.70 10.50 13.04
CA THR A 377 2.76 9.73 12.25
C THR A 377 2.88 9.91 10.73
N SER A 378 3.40 11.02 10.18
CA SER A 378 3.33 11.24 8.72
C SER A 378 4.37 10.44 7.92
N LEU A 379 5.61 10.33 8.42
CA LEU A 379 6.66 9.49 7.83
C LEU A 379 6.29 8.00 7.95
N LEU A 380 5.83 7.56 9.13
CA LEU A 380 5.35 6.19 9.35
C LEU A 380 4.09 5.86 8.54
N SER A 381 3.17 6.81 8.34
CA SER A 381 1.99 6.59 7.48
C SER A 381 2.34 6.42 6.01
N THR A 382 3.48 6.96 5.57
CA THR A 382 3.99 6.76 4.20
C THR A 382 4.65 5.38 4.05
N ILE A 383 5.28 4.89 5.13
CA ILE A 383 5.91 3.56 5.23
C ILE A 383 4.87 2.42 5.21
N TYR A 384 3.66 2.62 5.75
CA TYR A 384 2.66 1.56 5.96
C TYR A 384 1.34 1.66 5.18
N LEU A 385 1.14 2.68 4.32
CA LEU A 385 0.00 2.72 3.37
C LEU A 385 0.39 2.20 2.00
#